data_AF-A0A5B0SCZ9-F1
#
_entry.id   AF-A0A5B0SCZ9-F1
#
_cell.length_a   1.000
_cell.length_b   1.000
_cell.length_c   1.000
_cell.angle_alpha   90.00
_cell.angle_beta   90.00
_cell.angle_gamma   90.00
#
_symmetry.space_group_name_H-M   'P 1'
#
loop_
_entity.id
_entity.type
_entity.pdbx_description
1 polymer ?
#
loop_
_entity_poly.entity_id
_entity_poly.type
_entity_poly.pdbx_seq_one_letter_code
_entity_poly.pdbx_strand_id
1 'polypeptide(L)'
;MFECLVGYPPFCSPSAHETYRKIIDWRHELYFPDDVHLSRKSEDLIRRMITSADHRLGKKGAEEIKDHVFFSGVDWTTIRNIEAPFIPHLKSVTDTSYSPTEDLDDLPTEPVGADTDTSSRDLAFLGYTFRRYENYGAVSQAMVRVLQINLHLESCSLPASISIHTTHQTQISALNASPNIYPAGDAKH
;
A
#
# COMPACT_ATOMS: atom_id res chain seq x y z
N MET A 1 3.62 -12.35 -9.36
CA MET A 1 4.72 -13.28 -9.68
C MET A 1 4.52 -13.94 -11.04
N PHE A 2 3.57 -14.86 -11.21
CA PHE A 2 3.29 -15.48 -12.53
C PHE A 2 3.05 -14.41 -13.60
N GLU A 3 2.09 -13.52 -13.38
CA GLU A 3 1.76 -12.44 -14.31
C GLU A 3 2.95 -11.50 -14.60
N CYS A 4 3.79 -11.21 -13.61
CA CYS A 4 4.98 -10.37 -13.82
C CYS A 4 6.03 -11.03 -14.74
N LEU A 5 6.09 -12.36 -14.76
CA LEU A 5 7.05 -13.11 -15.57
C LEU A 5 6.48 -13.56 -16.92
N VAL A 6 5.18 -13.82 -16.97
CA VAL A 6 4.47 -14.37 -18.14
C VAL A 6 3.72 -13.29 -18.92
N GLY A 7 3.33 -12.19 -18.28
CA GLY A 7 2.62 -11.06 -18.88
C GLY A 7 1.09 -11.11 -18.76
N TYR A 8 0.53 -12.17 -18.18
CA TYR A 8 -0.92 -12.31 -17.96
C TYR A 8 -1.23 -13.21 -16.74
N PRO A 9 -2.44 -13.14 -16.16
CA PRO A 9 -2.79 -13.93 -14.98
C PRO A 9 -2.94 -15.43 -15.30
N PRO A 10 -2.58 -16.34 -14.38
CA PRO A 10 -2.53 -17.79 -14.65
C PRO A 10 -3.88 -18.43 -14.97
N PHE A 11 -5.00 -17.79 -14.59
CA PHE A 11 -6.35 -18.32 -14.80
C PHE A 11 -7.22 -17.39 -15.65
N CYS A 12 -6.63 -16.76 -16.67
CA CYS A 12 -7.37 -15.87 -17.56
C CYS A 12 -8.42 -16.64 -18.39
N SER A 13 -9.65 -16.11 -18.44
CA SER A 13 -10.74 -16.61 -19.29
C SER A 13 -11.68 -15.46 -19.68
N PRO A 14 -12.41 -15.56 -20.81
CA PRO A 14 -13.35 -14.52 -21.24
C PRO A 14 -14.53 -14.30 -20.27
N SER A 15 -14.91 -15.32 -19.49
CA SER A 15 -16.00 -15.22 -18.51
C SER A 15 -15.50 -15.39 -17.08
N ALA A 16 -16.09 -14.64 -16.15
CA ALA A 16 -15.79 -14.77 -14.73
C ALA A 16 -16.05 -16.20 -14.23
N HIS A 17 -17.14 -16.83 -14.67
CA HIS A 17 -17.50 -18.20 -14.32
C HIS A 17 -16.40 -19.21 -14.70
N GLU A 18 -15.81 -19.10 -15.90
CA GLU A 18 -14.70 -19.97 -16.29
C GLU A 18 -13.44 -19.70 -15.48
N THR A 19 -13.12 -18.44 -15.21
CA THR A 19 -12.00 -18.07 -14.32
C THR A 19 -12.17 -18.72 -12.94
N TYR A 20 -13.37 -18.67 -12.35
CA TYR A 20 -13.65 -19.35 -11.08
C TYR A 20 -13.45 -20.86 -11.17
N ARG A 21 -13.97 -21.50 -12.22
CA ARG A 21 -13.78 -22.94 -12.46
C ARG A 21 -12.30 -23.31 -12.54
N LYS A 22 -11.50 -22.53 -13.28
CA LYS A 22 -10.05 -22.74 -13.40
C LYS A 22 -9.32 -22.58 -12.07
N ILE A 23 -9.71 -21.58 -11.26
CA ILE A 23 -9.13 -21.37 -9.92
C ILE A 23 -9.42 -22.56 -9.00
N ILE A 24 -10.66 -23.09 -9.05
CA ILE A 24 -11.03 -24.27 -8.25
C ILE A 24 -10.23 -25.49 -8.69
N ASP A 25 -10.11 -25.70 -10.00
CA ASP A 25 -9.36 -26.82 -10.59
C ASP A 25 -7.89 -26.49 -10.92
N TRP A 26 -7.26 -25.64 -10.10
CA TRP A 26 -5.90 -25.12 -10.34
C TRP A 26 -4.85 -26.20 -10.57
N ARG A 27 -5.05 -27.42 -10.03
CA ARG A 27 -4.11 -28.54 -10.19
C ARG A 27 -3.96 -28.97 -11.66
N HIS A 28 -5.05 -28.89 -12.42
CA HIS A 28 -5.07 -29.26 -13.84
C HIS A 28 -5.00 -28.04 -14.76
N GLU A 29 -5.37 -26.85 -14.25
CA GLU A 29 -5.48 -25.62 -15.05
C GLU A 29 -4.24 -24.70 -14.93
N LEU A 30 -3.34 -24.92 -13.96
CA LEU A 30 -2.09 -24.19 -13.87
C LEU A 30 -1.09 -24.70 -14.93
N TYR A 31 -0.99 -23.96 -16.03
CA TYR A 31 -0.07 -24.22 -17.12
C TYR A 31 1.00 -23.12 -17.24
N PHE A 32 2.23 -23.52 -17.55
CA PHE A 32 3.34 -22.62 -17.83
C PHE A 32 3.61 -22.63 -19.33
N PRO A 33 3.54 -21.49 -20.03
CA PRO A 33 3.71 -21.43 -21.47
C PRO A 33 5.12 -21.80 -21.93
N ASP A 34 5.22 -22.59 -23.00
CA ASP A 34 6.51 -23.05 -23.54
C ASP A 34 7.33 -21.92 -24.19
N ASP A 35 6.67 -20.83 -24.59
CA ASP A 35 7.27 -19.64 -25.20
C ASP A 35 7.85 -18.65 -24.16
N VAL A 36 7.61 -18.87 -22.86
CA VAL A 36 8.16 -18.05 -21.78
C VAL A 36 9.25 -18.79 -21.03
N HIS A 37 10.48 -18.29 -21.09
CA HIS A 37 11.62 -18.87 -20.39
C HIS A 37 11.62 -18.53 -18.89
N LEU A 38 10.94 -19.34 -18.09
CA LEU A 38 10.99 -19.26 -16.64
C LEU A 38 12.19 -20.02 -16.07
N SER A 39 12.82 -19.45 -15.05
CA SER A 39 13.80 -20.22 -14.28
C SER A 39 13.10 -21.33 -13.48
N ARG A 40 13.78 -22.46 -13.26
CA ARG A 40 13.25 -23.54 -12.41
C ARG A 40 12.88 -23.05 -11.00
N LYS A 41 13.65 -22.09 -10.47
CA LYS A 41 13.42 -21.49 -9.15
C LYS A 41 12.13 -20.67 -9.11
N SER A 42 11.82 -19.91 -10.16
CA SER A 42 10.57 -19.13 -10.24
C SER A 42 9.36 -20.04 -10.42
N GLU A 43 9.48 -21.10 -11.23
CA GLU A 43 8.39 -22.06 -11.40
C GLU A 43 8.09 -22.80 -10.09
N ASP A 44 9.12 -23.28 -9.39
CA ASP A 44 8.97 -23.92 -8.07
C ASP A 44 8.28 -22.98 -7.06
N LEU A 45 8.70 -21.71 -7.00
CA LEU A 45 8.04 -20.71 -6.14
C LEU A 45 6.56 -20.57 -6.48
N ILE A 46 6.22 -20.43 -7.77
CA ILE A 46 4.84 -20.28 -8.21
C ILE A 46 4.01 -21.51 -7.84
N ARG A 47 4.51 -22.73 -8.08
CA ARG A 47 3.80 -23.98 -7.74
C ARG A 47 3.56 -24.12 -6.23
N ARG A 48 4.50 -23.65 -5.40
CA ARG A 48 4.35 -23.67 -3.93
C ARG A 48 3.41 -22.58 -3.40
N MET A 49 3.18 -21.52 -4.16
CA MET A 49 2.23 -20.45 -3.82
C MET A 49 0.82 -20.77 -4.35
N ILE A 50 0.70 -21.21 -5.60
CA ILE A 50 -0.54 -21.63 -6.25
C ILE A 50 -0.80 -23.11 -5.91
N THR A 51 -1.22 -23.32 -4.67
CA THR A 51 -1.60 -24.63 -4.14
C THR A 51 -2.70 -24.49 -3.08
N SER A 52 -3.19 -25.64 -2.59
CA SER A 52 -4.12 -25.70 -1.46
C SER A 52 -3.54 -24.99 -0.25
N ALA A 53 -4.39 -24.31 0.53
CA ALA A 53 -3.97 -23.51 1.69
C ALA A 53 -3.06 -24.29 2.65
N ASP A 54 -3.32 -25.59 2.84
CA ASP A 54 -2.54 -26.41 3.77
C ASP A 54 -1.08 -26.66 3.40
N HIS A 55 -0.78 -26.57 2.11
CA HIS A 55 0.55 -26.81 1.54
C HIS A 55 1.21 -25.53 1.03
N ARG A 56 0.54 -24.38 1.17
CA ARG A 56 0.99 -23.12 0.62
C ARG A 56 2.21 -22.61 1.37
N LEU A 57 3.25 -22.25 0.63
CA LEU A 57 4.43 -21.58 1.17
C LEU A 57 4.02 -20.29 1.89
N GLY A 58 4.53 -20.09 3.10
CA GLY A 58 4.17 -18.95 3.95
C GLY A 58 3.06 -19.26 4.96
N LYS A 59 2.52 -20.49 4.98
CA LYS A 59 1.55 -20.94 5.98
C LYS A 59 2.09 -20.79 7.41
N LYS A 60 3.41 -20.94 7.62
CA LYS A 60 4.04 -20.77 8.94
C LYS A 60 4.69 -19.39 9.13
N GLY A 61 4.40 -18.44 8.24
CA GLY A 61 4.94 -17.08 8.28
C GLY A 61 5.87 -16.75 7.12
N ALA A 62 6.27 -15.48 7.06
CA ALA A 62 7.00 -14.94 5.92
C ALA A 62 8.40 -15.52 5.72
N GLU A 63 9.04 -16.06 6.77
CA GLU A 63 10.39 -16.64 6.66
C GLU A 63 10.44 -17.81 5.66
N GLU A 64 9.39 -18.64 5.56
CA GLU A 64 9.33 -19.71 4.56
C GLU A 64 9.45 -19.18 3.12
N ILE A 65 8.89 -17.98 2.87
CA ILE A 65 8.95 -17.32 1.56
C ILE A 65 10.35 -16.74 1.35
N LYS A 66 10.91 -16.07 2.37
CA LYS A 66 12.22 -15.43 2.33
C LYS A 66 13.36 -16.43 2.08
N ASP A 67 13.25 -17.61 2.67
CA ASP A 67 14.22 -18.70 2.55
C ASP A 67 14.13 -19.46 1.21
N HIS A 68 13.11 -19.18 0.39
CA HIS A 68 12.96 -19.84 -0.89
C HIS A 68 14.12 -19.51 -1.83
N VAL A 69 14.66 -20.53 -2.51
CA VAL A 69 15.85 -20.43 -3.38
C VAL A 69 15.73 -19.39 -4.51
N PHE A 70 14.51 -19.01 -4.88
CA PHE A 70 14.24 -17.92 -5.82
C PHE A 70 14.82 -16.58 -5.31
N PHE A 71 14.75 -16.31 -4.01
CA PHE A 71 15.25 -15.10 -3.38
C PHE A 71 16.69 -15.26 -2.85
N SER A 72 17.43 -16.27 -3.32
CA SER A 72 18.83 -16.48 -2.90
C SER A 72 19.67 -15.23 -3.19
N GLY A 73 20.31 -14.68 -2.15
CA GLY A 73 21.14 -13.47 -2.25
C GLY A 73 20.41 -12.17 -1.93
N VAL A 74 19.11 -12.19 -1.67
CA VAL A 74 18.37 -11.02 -1.19
C VAL A 74 18.67 -10.81 0.30
N ASP A 75 19.20 -9.63 0.64
CA ASP A 75 19.27 -9.17 2.03
C ASP A 75 17.97 -8.43 2.40
N TRP A 76 17.10 -9.13 3.12
CA TRP A 76 15.81 -8.62 3.55
C TRP A 76 15.91 -7.47 4.58
N THR A 77 17.04 -7.32 5.27
CA THR A 77 17.23 -6.24 6.25
C THR A 77 17.53 -4.90 5.58
N THR A 78 18.16 -4.94 4.40
CA THR A 78 18.59 -3.75 3.64
C THR A 78 17.80 -3.52 2.36
N ILE A 79 16.81 -4.36 2.03
CA ILE A 79 16.03 -4.29 0.78
C ILE A 79 15.35 -2.92 0.51
N ARG A 80 15.13 -2.10 1.54
CA ARG A 80 14.58 -0.74 1.39
C ARG A 80 15.62 0.33 1.11
N ASN A 81 16.90 -0.01 1.28
CA ASN A 81 18.04 0.89 1.14
C ASN A 81 18.82 0.65 -0.17
N ILE A 82 18.45 -0.35 -0.96
CA ILE A 82 19.01 -0.58 -2.29
C ILE A 82 18.27 0.28 -3.33
N GLU A 83 18.96 0.61 -4.42
CA GLU A 83 18.33 1.30 -5.54
C GLU A 83 17.26 0.42 -6.19
N ALA A 84 16.06 0.98 -6.41
CA ALA A 84 14.99 0.27 -7.06
C ALA A 84 15.29 0.09 -8.57
N PRO A 85 14.88 -1.04 -9.18
CA PRO A 85 15.12 -1.29 -10.60
C PRO A 85 14.40 -0.32 -11.54
N PHE A 86 13.35 0.34 -11.04
CA PHE A 86 12.63 1.39 -11.75
C PHE A 86 12.46 2.60 -10.84
N ILE A 87 12.90 3.75 -11.33
CA ILE A 87 12.75 5.04 -10.66
C ILE A 87 11.79 5.88 -11.51
N PRO A 88 10.59 6.22 -11.03
CA PRO A 88 9.63 7.02 -11.78
C PRO A 88 10.15 8.45 -11.99
N HIS A 89 9.94 9.00 -13.17
CA HIS A 89 10.31 10.38 -13.50
C HIS A 89 9.08 11.28 -13.37
N LEU A 90 9.02 12.04 -12.27
CA LEU A 90 7.92 12.95 -12.00
C LEU A 90 8.20 14.34 -12.59
N LYS A 91 7.20 14.92 -13.24
CA LYS A 91 7.25 16.30 -13.78
C LYS A 91 7.03 17.35 -12.69
N SER A 92 6.24 17.01 -11.67
CA SER A 92 5.93 17.89 -10.52
C SER A 92 5.48 17.07 -9.31
N VAL A 93 5.28 17.73 -8.17
CA VAL A 93 4.74 17.11 -6.94
C VAL A 93 3.28 16.67 -7.06
N THR A 94 2.57 17.13 -8.10
CA THR A 94 1.17 16.77 -8.38
C THR A 94 1.03 15.94 -9.66
N ASP A 95 2.13 15.36 -10.16
CA ASP A 95 2.11 14.55 -11.37
C ASP A 95 1.37 13.22 -11.14
N THR A 96 0.26 13.04 -11.86
CA THR A 96 -0.58 11.83 -11.79
C THR A 96 -0.39 10.92 -13.02
N SER A 97 0.62 11.13 -13.85
CA SER A 97 0.81 10.41 -15.12
C SER A 97 1.01 8.89 -15.00
N TYR A 98 1.42 8.39 -13.83
CA TYR A 98 1.51 6.95 -13.53
C TYR A 98 0.20 6.35 -13.01
N SER A 99 -0.87 7.15 -12.86
CA SER A 99 -2.21 6.72 -12.47
C SER A 99 -3.15 6.80 -13.68
N PRO A 100 -3.71 5.68 -14.16
CA PRO A 100 -4.69 5.69 -15.24
C PRO A 100 -5.93 6.52 -14.86
N THR A 101 -6.48 7.30 -15.80
CA THR A 101 -7.69 8.13 -15.59
C THR A 101 -8.87 7.71 -16.45
N GLU A 102 -8.70 6.69 -17.30
CA GLU A 102 -9.70 6.27 -18.31
C GLU A 102 -11.03 5.83 -17.71
N ASP A 103 -11.02 5.33 -16.46
CA ASP A 103 -12.22 4.83 -15.76
C ASP A 103 -12.93 5.90 -14.91
N LEU A 104 -12.42 7.14 -14.84
CA LEU A 104 -13.00 8.18 -13.99
C LEU A 104 -14.27 8.80 -14.58
N ASP A 105 -14.39 8.79 -15.91
CA ASP A 105 -15.51 9.41 -16.61
C ASP A 105 -16.82 8.61 -16.46
N ASP A 106 -16.73 7.31 -16.13
CA ASP A 106 -17.87 6.41 -15.96
C ASP A 106 -18.43 6.36 -14.51
N LEU A 107 -17.88 7.18 -13.60
CA LEU A 107 -18.30 7.15 -12.20
C LEU A 107 -19.65 7.88 -11.98
N PRO A 108 -20.61 7.25 -11.28
CA PRO A 108 -21.83 7.94 -10.88
C PRO A 108 -21.52 9.15 -10.00
N THR A 109 -22.07 10.31 -10.34
CA THR A 109 -21.90 11.54 -9.55
C THR A 109 -22.66 11.49 -8.23
N GLU A 110 -23.72 10.66 -8.15
CA GLU A 110 -24.56 10.51 -6.97
C GLU A 110 -24.61 9.05 -6.50
N PRO A 111 -24.60 8.81 -5.17
CA PRO A 111 -24.67 7.46 -4.63
C PRO A 111 -26.04 6.83 -4.90
N VAL A 112 -26.03 5.64 -5.53
CA VAL A 112 -27.24 4.85 -5.79
C VAL A 112 -27.78 4.27 -4.48
N GLY A 113 -29.06 4.52 -4.16
CA GLY A 113 -29.73 3.97 -2.97
C GLY A 113 -29.77 4.88 -1.74
N ALA A 114 -29.66 6.21 -1.93
CA ALA A 114 -29.74 7.18 -0.84
C ALA A 114 -31.19 7.36 -0.31
N ASP A 115 -31.75 6.37 0.40
CA ASP A 115 -32.97 6.55 1.22
C ASP A 115 -32.81 7.68 2.26
N THR A 116 -33.90 8.39 2.56
CA THR A 116 -33.94 9.70 3.24
C THR A 116 -33.69 9.70 4.77
N ASP A 117 -33.26 8.60 5.39
CA ASP A 117 -32.95 8.57 6.82
C ASP A 117 -31.44 8.79 7.08
N THR A 118 -31.07 10.06 7.17
CA THR A 118 -29.69 10.55 7.35
C THR A 118 -29.05 10.11 8.66
N SER A 119 -29.84 9.81 9.70
CA SER A 119 -29.33 9.54 11.05
C SER A 119 -28.58 8.21 11.19
N SER A 120 -28.99 7.18 10.45
CA SER A 120 -28.39 5.84 10.48
C SER A 120 -27.08 5.75 9.67
N ARG A 121 -26.85 6.63 8.69
CA ARG A 121 -25.66 6.59 7.82
C ARG A 121 -24.41 7.08 8.53
N ASP A 122 -24.53 8.11 9.35
CA ASP A 122 -23.38 8.73 10.02
C ASP A 122 -22.74 7.79 11.07
N LEU A 123 -23.50 6.81 11.58
CA LEU A 123 -22.99 5.79 12.49
C LEU A 123 -21.95 4.86 11.84
N ALA A 124 -22.07 4.58 10.54
CA ALA A 124 -21.11 3.75 9.82
C ALA A 124 -19.71 4.39 9.75
N PHE A 125 -19.64 5.72 9.92
CA PHE A 125 -18.41 6.50 9.87
C PHE A 125 -17.97 7.03 11.25
N LEU A 126 -18.62 6.59 12.33
CA LEU A 126 -18.22 6.96 13.68
C LEU A 126 -16.80 6.43 13.96
N GLY A 127 -15.88 7.34 14.31
CA GLY A 127 -14.47 7.00 14.54
C GLY A 127 -13.62 6.89 13.25
N TYR A 128 -14.19 7.20 12.08
CA TYR A 128 -13.45 7.24 10.82
C TYR A 128 -12.37 8.34 10.82
N THR A 129 -12.61 9.46 11.49
CA THR A 129 -11.67 10.58 11.55
C THR A 129 -10.38 10.18 12.26
N PHE A 130 -9.27 10.20 11.53
CA PHE A 130 -7.92 9.97 12.04
C PHE A 130 -7.06 11.23 11.90
N ARG A 131 -6.37 11.63 12.99
CA ARG A 131 -5.37 12.71 12.98
C ARG A 131 -4.01 12.18 13.42
N ARG A 132 -3.06 12.14 12.47
CA ARG A 132 -1.71 11.55 12.69
C ARG A 132 -0.88 12.25 13.77
N TYR A 133 -1.07 13.55 13.94
CA TYR A 133 -0.32 14.38 14.87
C TYR A 133 -1.28 15.20 15.71
N GLU A 134 -1.84 14.58 16.75
CA GLU A 134 -2.58 15.29 17.79
C GLU A 134 -1.74 15.24 19.06
N ASN A 135 -1.56 16.40 19.70
CA ASN A 135 -0.68 16.59 20.85
C ASN A 135 -0.90 15.50 21.91
N TYR A 136 0.17 14.82 22.31
CA TYR A 136 0.20 13.86 23.42
C TYR A 136 0.00 14.61 24.74
N GLY A 137 -1.23 15.04 25.01
CA GLY A 137 -1.68 15.55 26.30
C GLY A 137 -2.83 14.67 26.78
N ALA A 138 -2.54 13.80 27.74
CA ALA A 138 -3.49 13.06 28.59
C ALA A 138 -4.25 11.84 28.02
N VAL A 139 -4.61 11.73 26.74
CA VAL A 139 -5.48 10.62 26.26
C VAL A 139 -4.76 9.42 25.64
N SER A 140 -3.56 9.60 25.08
CA SER A 140 -2.88 8.51 24.36
C SER A 140 -2.26 7.44 25.27
N GLN A 141 -1.84 7.77 26.50
CA GLN A 141 -1.28 6.76 27.41
C GLN A 141 -2.34 5.78 27.94
N ALA A 142 -3.59 6.23 28.11
CA ALA A 142 -4.66 5.38 28.60
C ALA A 142 -5.07 4.35 27.54
N MET A 143 -5.20 4.76 26.28
CA MET A 143 -5.61 3.88 25.20
C MET A 143 -4.50 2.89 24.78
N VAL A 144 -3.23 3.32 24.80
CA VAL A 144 -2.07 2.43 24.60
C VAL A 144 -1.96 1.39 25.72
N ARG A 145 -2.25 1.76 26.98
CA ARG A 145 -2.28 0.80 28.09
C ARG A 145 -3.45 -0.19 28.00
N VAL A 146 -4.64 0.23 27.57
CA VAL A 146 -5.78 -0.68 27.40
C VAL A 146 -5.53 -1.69 26.28
N LEU A 147 -4.87 -1.27 25.19
CA LEU A 147 -4.46 -2.19 24.11
C LEU A 147 -3.30 -3.12 24.52
N GLN A 148 -2.37 -2.67 25.36
CA GLN A 148 -1.28 -3.55 25.87
C GLN A 148 -1.72 -4.51 26.98
N ILE A 149 -2.76 -4.21 27.75
CA ILE A 149 -3.27 -5.14 28.78
C ILE A 149 -4.05 -6.31 28.15
N ASN A 150 -4.67 -6.11 26.98
CA ASN A 150 -5.41 -7.16 26.26
C ASN A 150 -4.56 -8.01 25.30
N LEU A 151 -3.27 -7.70 25.14
CA LEU A 151 -2.33 -8.51 24.36
C LEU A 151 -1.16 -8.92 25.25
N HIS A 152 -1.44 -9.82 26.19
CA HIS A 152 -0.39 -10.64 26.79
C HIS A 152 -0.04 -11.79 25.83
N LEU A 153 0.68 -11.46 24.77
CA LEU A 153 1.45 -12.41 23.97
C LEU A 153 2.84 -11.83 23.75
N GLU A 154 3.82 -12.68 23.97
CA GLU A 154 5.18 -12.35 24.38
C GLU A 154 6.01 -11.58 23.33
N SER A 155 6.79 -10.63 23.85
CA SER A 155 8.12 -10.18 23.40
C SER A 155 8.36 -9.88 21.92
N CYS A 156 8.28 -8.59 21.57
CA CYS A 156 9.25 -7.97 20.67
C CYS A 156 9.66 -6.62 21.27
N SER A 157 10.85 -6.56 21.87
CA SER A 157 11.44 -5.34 22.42
C SER A 157 11.83 -4.39 21.28
N LEU A 158 11.21 -3.21 21.22
CA LEU A 158 11.73 -2.09 20.44
C LEU A 158 12.78 -1.36 21.29
N PRO A 159 13.97 -1.03 20.75
CA PRO A 159 14.94 -0.22 21.49
C PRO A 159 14.41 1.20 21.63
N ALA A 160 14.15 1.59 22.88
CA ALA A 160 13.93 2.98 23.25
C ALA A 160 15.27 3.72 23.15
N SER A 161 15.42 4.62 22.17
CA SER A 161 16.21 5.87 22.27
C SER A 161 16.30 6.55 20.91
N ILE A 162 15.47 7.57 20.69
CA ILE A 162 15.85 8.73 19.85
C ILE A 162 15.65 9.95 20.74
N SER A 163 16.77 10.49 21.24
CA SER A 163 16.79 11.78 21.93
C SER A 163 16.42 12.88 20.94
N ILE A 164 15.32 13.56 21.22
CA ILE A 164 14.92 14.77 20.49
C ILE A 164 15.62 15.93 21.18
N HIS A 165 16.74 16.39 20.63
CA HIS A 165 17.37 17.63 21.09
C HIS A 165 16.53 18.80 20.57
N THR A 166 15.81 19.47 21.46
CA THR A 166 15.02 20.67 21.14
C THR A 166 15.95 21.87 21.00
N THR A 167 16.06 22.43 19.79
CA THR A 167 16.64 23.76 19.58
C THR A 167 15.54 24.65 18.99
N HIS A 168 14.80 25.34 19.85
CA HIS A 168 13.74 26.27 19.46
C HIS A 168 14.00 27.63 20.10
N GLN A 169 14.87 28.44 19.48
CA GLN A 169 14.83 29.90 19.65
C GLN A 169 15.70 30.59 18.61
N THR A 170 15.17 31.69 18.07
CA THR A 170 15.75 32.60 17.06
C THR A 170 15.41 32.30 15.60
N GLN A 171 14.15 32.48 15.19
CA GLN A 171 13.83 33.01 13.83
C GLN A 171 12.36 33.47 13.62
N ILE A 172 11.56 33.71 14.67
CA ILE A 172 10.19 34.28 14.54
C ILE A 172 10.22 35.82 14.62
N SER A 173 11.11 36.46 13.86
CA SER A 173 11.16 37.94 13.79
C SER A 173 11.50 38.51 12.40
N ALA A 174 11.43 37.72 11.34
CA ALA A 174 11.80 38.17 9.99
C ALA A 174 10.69 38.16 8.91
N LEU A 175 9.42 37.90 9.26
CA LEU A 175 8.33 37.84 8.25
C LEU A 175 7.26 38.94 8.38
N ASN A 176 7.43 39.90 9.29
CA ASN A 176 6.58 41.10 9.37
C ASN A 176 7.39 42.35 8.98
N ALA A 177 7.72 42.49 7.69
CA ALA A 177 8.10 43.76 7.06
C ALA A 177 7.82 43.70 5.55
N SER A 178 6.82 44.49 5.11
CA SER A 178 6.34 44.81 3.75
C SER A 178 7.44 45.22 2.72
N PRO A 179 7.18 45.48 1.40
CA PRO A 179 5.90 45.78 0.73
C PRO A 179 5.65 45.26 -0.71
N ASN A 180 4.35 45.25 -1.03
CA ASN A 180 3.66 45.54 -2.31
C ASN A 180 4.52 45.92 -3.55
N ILE A 181 4.57 45.04 -4.57
CA ILE A 181 4.89 45.41 -5.96
C ILE A 181 4.08 44.51 -6.92
N TYR A 182 2.95 45.01 -7.42
CA TYR A 182 2.39 44.60 -8.72
C TYR A 182 2.11 45.87 -9.52
N PRO A 183 2.64 46.04 -10.75
CA PRO A 183 2.23 47.14 -11.61
C PRO A 183 0.86 46.84 -12.22
N ALA A 184 -0.02 47.84 -12.17
CA ALA A 184 -1.31 47.86 -12.85
C ALA A 184 -1.11 47.86 -14.38
N GLY A 185 -1.78 46.94 -15.07
CA GLY A 185 -1.94 46.98 -16.52
C GLY A 185 -3.17 47.81 -16.89
N ASP A 186 -2.94 48.95 -17.54
CA ASP A 186 -3.96 49.86 -18.05
C ASP A 186 -4.83 49.21 -19.15
N ALA A 187 -6.14 49.33 -18.97
CA ALA A 187 -7.14 49.19 -20.02
C ALA A 187 -7.22 50.50 -20.82
N LYS A 188 -7.14 50.42 -22.15
CA LYS A 188 -7.66 51.47 -23.04
C LYS A 188 -8.51 50.87 -24.15
N HIS A 189 -9.50 51.68 -24.52
CA HIS A 189 -10.61 51.49 -25.45
C HIS A 189 -10.26 50.83 -26.78
#